data_AF-A0A3B4AVV8-F1
#
_entry.id   AF-A0A3B4AVV8-F1
#
_cell.length_a   1.000
_cell.length_b   1.000
_cell.length_c   1.000
_cell.angle_alpha   90.00
_cell.angle_beta   90.00
_cell.angle_gamma   90.00
#
_symmetry.space_group_name_H-M   'P 1'
#
loop_
_entity.id
_entity.type
_entity.pdbx_description
1 polymer ?
#
loop_
_entity_poly.entity_id
_entity_poly.type
_entity_poly.pdbx_seq_one_letter_code
_entity_poly.pdbx_strand_id
1 'polypeptide(L)'
;MSFNGGGSRGFYFNTVLSLARSLAAHGQAPIEKVQKLQCMCPVDFRGVYQLDERRRDAVIALGVFLVESNLQHKDSIVPYLLGLLKGLPKVQWIEESSLRKGLDTLPVAENFSFSLVTLLSDVAQSDEALRGQILEAIMDLMQVLQDICKNPDTHDKGKTHFHFVTLDISCYYLGSRPSV
;
A
#
# COMPACT_ATOMS: atom_id res chain seq x y z
N MET A 1 18.52 -24.04 -1.62
CA MET A 1 17.43 -24.77 -2.30
C MET A 1 16.43 -23.75 -2.80
N SER A 2 16.30 -23.60 -4.12
CA SER A 2 15.44 -22.61 -4.75
C SER A 2 13.98 -23.02 -4.62
N PHE A 3 13.17 -22.21 -3.94
CA PHE A 3 11.73 -22.39 -3.87
C PHE A 3 11.12 -22.08 -5.24
N ASN A 4 11.01 -23.11 -6.05
CA ASN A 4 10.41 -23.08 -7.37
C ASN A 4 8.88 -23.10 -7.20
N GLY A 5 8.27 -21.91 -7.14
CA GLY A 5 6.82 -21.76 -6.96
C GLY A 5 6.21 -20.52 -7.61
N GLY A 6 6.97 -19.80 -8.44
CA GLY A 6 6.56 -18.55 -9.09
C GLY A 6 5.68 -18.74 -10.32
N GLY A 7 4.51 -19.37 -10.17
CA GLY A 7 3.51 -19.37 -11.25
C GLY A 7 2.89 -17.98 -11.38
N SER A 8 3.04 -17.33 -12.55
CA SER A 8 2.47 -16.05 -13.04
C SER A 8 2.48 -14.81 -12.13
N ARG A 9 2.21 -14.95 -10.83
CA ARG A 9 2.17 -13.93 -9.77
C ARG A 9 3.49 -13.18 -9.64
N GLY A 10 4.57 -13.92 -9.40
CA GLY A 10 5.92 -13.34 -9.35
C GLY A 10 6.32 -12.69 -10.67
N PHE A 11 5.85 -13.22 -11.81
CA PHE A 11 6.18 -12.67 -13.12
C PHE A 11 5.55 -11.28 -13.35
N TYR A 12 4.25 -11.12 -13.06
CA TYR A 12 3.58 -9.83 -13.21
C TYR A 12 4.18 -8.78 -12.27
N PHE A 13 4.23 -9.07 -10.96
CA PHE A 13 4.81 -8.15 -9.99
C PHE A 13 6.23 -7.74 -10.37
N ASN A 14 7.10 -8.70 -10.70
CA ASN A 14 8.47 -8.41 -11.11
C ASN A 14 8.52 -7.54 -12.38
N THR A 15 7.60 -7.72 -13.31
CA THR A 15 7.53 -6.91 -14.54
C THR A 15 7.13 -5.47 -14.23
N VAL A 16 6.05 -5.27 -13.46
CA VAL A 16 5.58 -3.92 -13.10
C VAL A 16 6.59 -3.20 -12.21
N LEU A 17 7.22 -3.91 -11.27
CA LEU A 17 8.28 -3.37 -10.43
C LEU A 17 9.51 -3.01 -11.26
N SER A 18 9.92 -3.85 -12.21
CA SER A 18 11.05 -3.55 -13.10
C SER A 18 10.78 -2.32 -13.97
N LEU A 19 9.54 -2.14 -14.43
CA LEU A 19 9.12 -0.92 -15.12
C LEU A 19 9.25 0.30 -14.21
N ALA A 20 8.72 0.22 -12.98
CA ALA A 20 8.81 1.31 -11.99
C ALA A 20 10.26 1.72 -11.73
N ARG A 21 11.15 0.75 -11.46
CA ARG A 21 12.58 1.01 -11.24
C ARG A 21 13.28 1.58 -12.46
N SER A 22 12.96 1.07 -13.65
CA SER A 22 13.51 1.59 -14.90
C SER A 22 13.10 3.05 -15.13
N LEU A 23 11.85 3.41 -14.82
CA LEU A 23 11.38 4.79 -14.87
C LEU A 23 12.07 5.65 -13.79
N ALA A 24 12.25 5.12 -12.58
CA ALA A 24 12.91 5.85 -11.50
C ALA A 24 14.38 6.16 -11.79
N ALA A 25 15.07 5.26 -12.50
CA ALA A 25 16.44 5.47 -12.96
C ALA A 25 16.56 6.62 -14.00
N HIS A 26 15.45 7.07 -14.61
CA HIS A 26 15.45 8.28 -15.41
C HIS A 26 15.38 9.50 -14.50
N GLY A 27 16.38 10.39 -14.55
CA GLY A 27 16.41 11.62 -13.75
C GLY A 27 15.22 12.57 -14.01
N GLN A 28 14.56 12.43 -15.17
CA GLN A 28 13.25 13.01 -15.47
C GLN A 28 12.41 12.00 -16.25
N ALA A 29 11.64 11.18 -15.54
CA ALA A 29 10.75 10.20 -16.14
C ALA A 29 9.64 10.92 -16.92
N PRO A 30 9.39 10.55 -18.19
CA PRO A 30 8.29 11.13 -18.97
C PRO A 30 6.95 10.85 -18.28
N ILE A 31 6.16 11.91 -18.05
CA ILE A 31 4.87 11.81 -17.36
C ILE A 31 3.94 10.79 -18.02
N GLU A 32 3.94 10.68 -19.35
CA GLU A 32 3.13 9.72 -20.10
C GLU A 32 3.43 8.26 -19.71
N LYS A 33 4.70 7.94 -19.41
CA LYS A 33 5.08 6.59 -18.99
C LYS A 33 4.70 6.32 -17.54
N VAL A 34 4.81 7.34 -16.68
CA VAL A 34 4.38 7.28 -15.28
C VAL A 34 2.85 7.15 -15.20
N GLN A 35 2.12 7.85 -16.05
CA GLN A 35 0.66 7.73 -16.17
C GLN A 35 0.24 6.33 -16.60
N LYS A 36 0.99 5.66 -17.51
CA LYS A 36 0.72 4.24 -17.84
C LYS A 36 0.84 3.33 -16.62
N LEU A 37 1.82 3.58 -15.74
CA LEU A 37 1.95 2.87 -14.46
C LEU A 37 0.77 3.18 -13.53
N GLN A 38 0.39 4.45 -13.42
CA GLN A 38 -0.75 4.89 -12.63
C GLN A 38 -2.09 4.31 -13.13
N CYS A 39 -2.29 4.16 -14.44
CA CYS A 39 -3.51 3.56 -15.02
C CYS A 39 -3.68 2.08 -14.68
N MET A 40 -2.62 1.38 -14.24
CA MET A 40 -2.72 0.00 -13.74
C MET A 40 -3.17 -0.07 -12.27
N CYS A 41 -3.18 1.05 -11.57
CA CYS A 41 -3.62 1.16 -10.19
C CYS A 41 -5.17 1.18 -10.09
N PRO A 42 -5.76 0.81 -8.94
CA PRO A 42 -7.19 0.88 -8.75
C PRO A 42 -7.69 2.34 -8.83
N VAL A 43 -8.85 2.53 -9.43
CA VAL A 43 -9.53 3.83 -9.48
C VAL A 43 -10.59 3.87 -8.38
N ASP A 44 -10.74 5.03 -7.73
CA ASP A 44 -11.83 5.24 -6.80
C ASP A 44 -13.18 5.20 -7.51
N PHE A 45 -14.09 4.37 -7.03
CA PHE A 45 -15.48 4.37 -7.47
C PHE A 45 -16.40 4.69 -6.29
N ARG A 46 -16.77 5.97 -6.16
CA ARG A 46 -17.66 6.49 -5.11
C ARG A 46 -17.13 6.26 -3.68
N GLY A 47 -15.82 6.40 -3.47
CA GLY A 47 -15.16 6.20 -2.18
C GLY A 47 -14.88 4.72 -1.84
N VAL A 48 -14.93 3.83 -2.85
CA VAL A 48 -14.68 2.39 -2.70
C VAL A 48 -13.67 1.96 -3.75
N TYR A 49 -12.54 1.45 -3.27
CA TYR A 49 -11.54 0.83 -4.13
C TYR A 49 -11.78 -0.67 -4.24
N GLN A 50 -11.52 -1.24 -5.41
CA GLN A 50 -11.50 -2.68 -5.63
C GLN A 50 -10.06 -3.13 -5.85
N LEU A 51 -9.55 -3.94 -4.93
CA LEU A 51 -8.17 -4.42 -4.91
C LEU A 51 -8.10 -5.90 -5.23
N ASP A 52 -7.82 -6.22 -6.50
CA ASP A 52 -7.31 -7.52 -6.94
C ASP A 52 -5.78 -7.59 -6.80
N GLU A 53 -5.19 -8.76 -7.08
CA GLU A 53 -3.74 -8.96 -6.98
C GLU A 53 -2.93 -8.00 -7.85
N ARG A 54 -3.33 -7.81 -9.10
CA ARG A 54 -2.60 -6.97 -10.07
C ARG A 54 -2.64 -5.50 -9.70
N ARG A 55 -3.78 -5.03 -9.20
CA ARG A 55 -3.99 -3.64 -8.76
C ARG A 55 -3.15 -3.33 -7.52
N ARG A 56 -3.06 -4.26 -6.58
CA ARG A 56 -2.19 -4.11 -5.40
C ARG A 56 -0.73 -4.00 -5.81
N ASP A 57 -0.25 -4.92 -6.65
CA ASP A 57 1.11 -4.91 -7.18
C ASP A 57 1.47 -3.60 -7.89
N ALA A 58 0.53 -3.07 -8.70
CA ALA A 58 0.71 -1.79 -9.39
C ALA A 58 0.87 -0.61 -8.43
N VAL A 59 0.08 -0.56 -7.34
CA VAL A 59 0.22 0.49 -6.31
C VAL A 59 1.58 0.42 -5.63
N ILE A 60 2.02 -0.79 -5.24
CA ILE A 60 3.33 -0.96 -4.60
C ILE A 60 4.45 -0.52 -5.55
N ALA A 61 4.39 -0.93 -6.82
CA ALA A 61 5.35 -0.49 -7.82
C ALA A 61 5.33 1.03 -8.05
N LEU A 62 4.15 1.67 -8.04
CA LEU A 62 4.04 3.12 -8.16
C LEU A 62 4.68 3.85 -6.97
N GLY A 63 4.48 3.36 -5.75
CA GLY A 63 5.15 3.92 -4.57
C GLY A 63 6.67 3.70 -4.59
N VAL A 64 7.14 2.53 -5.03
CA VAL A 64 8.58 2.29 -5.23
C VAL A 64 9.17 3.27 -6.25
N PHE A 65 8.49 3.50 -7.38
CA PHE A 65 8.90 4.54 -8.34
C PHE A 65 9.01 5.90 -7.66
N LEU A 66 8.02 6.29 -6.87
CA LEU A 66 8.00 7.59 -6.20
C LEU A 66 9.21 7.77 -5.28
N VAL A 67 9.52 6.78 -4.43
CA VAL A 67 10.65 6.81 -3.50
C VAL A 67 11.99 6.74 -4.25
N GLU A 68 12.18 5.76 -5.14
CA GLU A 68 13.45 5.56 -5.84
C GLU A 68 13.77 6.68 -6.85
N SER A 69 12.76 7.38 -7.38
CA SER A 69 12.95 8.51 -8.31
C SER A 69 13.25 9.85 -7.63
N ASN A 70 13.37 9.85 -6.29
CA ASN A 70 13.46 11.06 -5.48
C ASN A 70 12.24 11.98 -5.65
N LEU A 71 11.05 11.39 -5.52
CA LEU A 71 9.74 12.06 -5.49
C LEU A 71 9.33 12.76 -6.80
N GLN A 72 9.69 12.20 -7.95
CA GLN A 72 9.17 12.71 -9.22
C GLN A 72 7.66 12.55 -9.31
N HIS A 73 7.00 13.55 -9.89
CA HIS A 73 5.54 13.59 -10.09
C HIS A 73 4.72 13.45 -8.78
N LYS A 74 5.32 13.81 -7.64
CA LYS A 74 4.69 13.73 -6.31
C LYS A 74 3.33 14.43 -6.23
N ASP A 75 3.15 15.53 -6.95
CA ASP A 75 1.91 16.32 -6.96
C ASP A 75 0.70 15.55 -7.52
N SER A 76 0.94 14.50 -8.32
CA SER A 76 -0.12 13.58 -8.80
C SER A 76 -0.19 12.30 -7.97
N ILE A 77 0.97 11.73 -7.63
CA ILE A 77 1.04 10.39 -7.03
C ILE A 77 0.69 10.41 -5.55
N VAL A 78 1.18 11.39 -4.78
CA VAL A 78 0.95 11.46 -3.33
C VAL A 78 -0.53 11.64 -2.98
N PRO A 79 -1.29 12.56 -3.62
CA PRO A 79 -2.72 12.68 -3.37
C PRO A 79 -3.48 11.38 -3.66
N TYR A 80 -3.08 10.65 -4.70
CA TYR A 80 -3.66 9.35 -5.03
C TYR A 80 -3.41 8.31 -3.93
N LEU A 81 -2.15 8.16 -3.47
CA LEU A 81 -1.80 7.22 -2.41
C LEU A 81 -2.49 7.55 -1.08
N LEU A 82 -2.61 8.83 -0.73
CA LEU A 82 -3.36 9.29 0.44
C LEU A 82 -4.86 9.02 0.32
N GLY A 83 -5.43 9.22 -0.87
CA GLY A 83 -6.82 8.86 -1.15
C GLY A 83 -7.08 7.37 -0.97
N LEU A 84 -6.14 6.53 -1.40
CA LEU A 84 -6.21 5.08 -1.23
C LEU A 84 -6.08 4.68 0.25
N LEU A 85 -5.17 5.30 1.01
CA LEU A 85 -5.00 5.09 2.45
C LEU A 85 -6.31 5.35 3.19
N LYS A 86 -6.96 6.49 2.93
CA LYS A 86 -8.26 6.86 3.51
C LYS A 86 -9.40 5.93 3.08
N GLY A 87 -9.27 5.30 1.92
CA GLY A 87 -10.23 4.33 1.38
C GLY A 87 -10.07 2.91 1.94
N LEU A 88 -8.97 2.58 2.63
CA LEU A 88 -8.70 1.24 3.15
C LEU A 88 -9.84 0.65 4.01
N PRO A 89 -10.51 1.41 4.91
CA PRO A 89 -11.60 0.85 5.72
C PRO A 89 -12.81 0.38 4.91
N LYS A 90 -12.98 0.86 3.67
CA LYS A 90 -14.13 0.58 2.79
C LYS A 90 -13.75 -0.26 1.58
N VAL A 91 -12.49 -0.66 1.46
CA VAL A 91 -11.96 -1.32 0.28
C VAL A 91 -12.55 -2.72 0.10
N GLN A 92 -12.85 -3.07 -1.15
CA GLN A 92 -13.27 -4.40 -1.52
C GLN A 92 -12.05 -5.23 -1.90
N TRP A 93 -11.72 -6.18 -1.03
CA TRP A 93 -10.64 -7.14 -1.26
C TRP A 93 -11.14 -8.26 -2.17
N ILE A 94 -10.61 -8.32 -3.39
CA ILE A 94 -10.85 -9.44 -4.29
C ILE A 94 -9.74 -10.45 -4.01
N GLU A 95 -10.03 -11.40 -3.12
CA GLU A 95 -9.15 -12.54 -2.86
C GLU A 95 -9.28 -13.53 -4.03
N GLU A 96 -8.23 -13.66 -4.84
CA GLU A 96 -8.13 -14.78 -5.76
C GLU A 96 -7.74 -16.00 -4.93
N SER A 97 -8.62 -16.99 -4.87
CA SER A 97 -8.55 -18.17 -4.00
C SER A 97 -7.29 -19.00 -4.29
N SER A 98 -6.15 -18.60 -3.76
CA SER A 98 -4.96 -19.44 -3.76
C SER A 98 -4.98 -20.26 -2.48
N LEU A 99 -5.18 -21.57 -2.67
CA LEU A 99 -5.28 -22.68 -1.71
C LEU A 99 -4.06 -22.86 -0.78
N ARG A 100 -3.32 -21.80 -0.47
CA ARG A 100 -2.06 -21.85 0.28
C ARG A 100 -2.05 -20.78 1.37
N LYS A 101 -2.95 -20.89 2.35
CA LYS A 101 -2.77 -20.21 3.64
C LYS A 101 -1.92 -21.13 4.50
N GLY A 102 -0.61 -20.90 4.51
CA GLY A 102 0.24 -21.36 5.61
C GLY A 102 -0.13 -20.57 6.87
N LEU A 103 0.05 -21.16 8.04
CA LEU A 103 -0.25 -20.52 9.33
C LEU A 103 0.57 -19.24 9.58
N ASP A 104 1.65 -19.01 8.83
CA ASP A 104 2.62 -17.94 9.06
C ASP A 104 2.51 -16.73 8.10
N THR A 105 1.50 -16.67 7.23
CA THR A 105 1.34 -15.54 6.29
C THR A 105 0.24 -14.58 6.73
N LEU A 106 0.59 -13.30 6.89
CA LEU A 106 -0.38 -12.23 7.16
C LEU A 106 -1.49 -12.20 6.08
N PRO A 107 -2.73 -11.83 6.45
CA PRO A 107 -3.79 -11.49 5.51
C PRO A 107 -3.34 -10.52 4.42
N VAL A 108 -3.88 -10.67 3.23
CA VAL A 108 -3.58 -9.80 2.07
C VAL A 108 -3.83 -8.32 2.37
N ALA A 109 -4.90 -8.04 3.13
CA ALA A 109 -5.25 -6.69 3.53
C ALA A 109 -4.16 -6.03 4.39
N GLU A 110 -3.60 -6.79 5.34
CA GLU A 110 -2.57 -6.30 6.25
C GLU A 110 -1.24 -6.09 5.53
N ASN A 111 -0.81 -7.07 4.71
CA ASN A 111 0.41 -6.95 3.91
C ASN A 111 0.38 -5.70 3.00
N PHE A 112 -0.75 -5.47 2.33
CA PHE A 112 -0.90 -4.31 1.45
C PHE A 112 -0.90 -2.99 2.24
N SER A 113 -1.67 -2.93 3.33
CA SER A 113 -1.79 -1.72 4.15
C SER A 113 -0.45 -1.34 4.78
N PHE A 114 0.28 -2.34 5.30
CA PHE A 114 1.64 -2.15 5.80
C PHE A 114 2.56 -1.59 4.72
N SER A 115 2.60 -2.22 3.54
CA SER A 115 3.45 -1.76 2.43
C SER A 115 3.11 -0.33 2.00
N LEU A 116 1.83 0.03 1.92
CA LEU A 116 1.38 1.38 1.57
C LEU A 116 1.80 2.41 2.63
N VAL A 117 1.63 2.11 3.91
CA VAL A 117 2.05 3.01 4.99
C VAL A 117 3.57 3.18 5.02
N THR A 118 4.34 2.10 4.83
CA THR A 118 5.80 2.17 4.74
C THR A 118 6.24 3.10 3.61
N LEU A 119 5.67 2.94 2.41
CA LEU A 119 5.97 3.81 1.27
C LEU A 119 5.63 5.29 1.56
N LEU A 120 4.48 5.56 2.17
CA LEU A 120 4.11 6.92 2.56
C LEU A 120 5.04 7.47 3.65
N SER A 121 5.51 6.63 4.57
CA SER A 121 6.45 7.02 5.62
C SER A 121 7.82 7.39 5.04
N ASP A 122 8.30 6.66 4.03
CA ASP A 122 9.53 6.99 3.31
C ASP A 122 9.41 8.33 2.55
N VAL A 123 8.23 8.62 1.97
CA VAL A 123 7.94 9.92 1.36
C VAL A 123 7.93 11.04 2.40
N ALA A 124 7.29 10.81 3.56
CA ALA A 124 7.26 11.76 4.66
C ALA A 124 8.64 12.05 5.26
N GLN A 125 9.54 11.06 5.24
CA GLN A 125 10.93 11.23 5.64
C GLN A 125 11.73 12.04 4.60
N SER A 126 11.41 11.86 3.32
CA SER A 126 12.13 12.50 2.21
C SER A 126 11.67 13.95 1.93
N ASP A 127 10.43 14.31 2.26
CA ASP A 127 9.85 15.64 2.01
C ASP A 127 9.11 16.19 3.24
N GLU A 128 9.75 17.15 3.89
CA GLU A 128 9.23 17.90 5.04
C GLU A 128 7.87 18.56 4.77
N ALA A 129 7.60 19.02 3.55
CA ALA A 129 6.34 19.68 3.22
C ALA A 129 5.16 18.70 3.21
N LEU A 130 5.41 17.44 2.83
CA LEU A 130 4.40 16.38 2.79
C LEU A 130 4.27 15.64 4.12
N ARG A 131 5.29 15.71 4.98
CA ARG A 131 5.34 14.98 6.25
C ARG A 131 4.09 15.16 7.09
N GLY A 132 3.72 16.42 7.39
CA GLY A 132 2.55 16.71 8.23
C GLY A 132 1.27 16.07 7.69
N GLN A 133 1.02 16.23 6.39
CA GLN A 133 -0.16 15.68 5.72
C GLN A 133 -0.20 14.15 5.76
N ILE A 134 0.95 13.48 5.57
CA ILE A 134 1.03 12.02 5.59
C ILE A 134 0.80 11.49 7.01
N LEU A 135 1.43 12.09 8.01
CA LEU A 135 1.27 11.69 9.41
C LEU A 135 -0.18 11.84 9.87
N GLU A 136 -0.81 12.96 9.54
CA GLU A 136 -2.22 13.21 9.84
C GLU A 136 -3.11 12.14 9.21
N ALA A 137 -2.90 11.81 7.93
CA ALA A 137 -3.69 10.78 7.26
C ALA A 137 -3.50 9.37 7.86
N ILE A 138 -2.29 9.02 8.31
CA ILE A 138 -2.02 7.76 9.01
C ILE A 138 -2.71 7.74 10.38
N MET A 139 -2.66 8.84 11.13
CA MET A 139 -3.34 8.97 12.42
C MET A 139 -4.87 8.87 12.27
N ASP A 140 -5.44 9.54 11.27
CA ASP A 140 -6.87 9.45 10.94
C ASP A 140 -7.28 8.00 10.64
N LEU A 141 -6.49 7.28 9.83
CA LEU A 141 -6.74 5.87 9.55
C LEU A 141 -6.72 5.03 10.83
N MET A 142 -5.73 5.24 11.71
CA MET A 142 -5.64 4.53 12.99
C MET A 142 -6.85 4.79 13.88
N GLN A 143 -7.35 6.02 13.91
CA GLN A 143 -8.54 6.36 14.68
C GLN A 143 -9.78 5.63 14.14
N VAL A 144 -9.96 5.62 12.81
CA VAL A 144 -11.07 4.89 12.17
C VAL A 144 -10.99 3.40 12.46
N LEU A 145 -9.80 2.79 12.33
CA LEU A 145 -9.60 1.37 12.63
C LEU A 145 -9.86 1.06 14.11
N GLN A 146 -9.44 1.94 15.02
CA GLN A 146 -9.70 1.81 16.46
C GLN A 146 -11.21 1.86 16.75
N ASP A 147 -11.95 2.75 16.11
CA ASP A 147 -13.40 2.89 16.32
C ASP A 147 -14.17 1.66 15.83
N ILE A 148 -13.74 1.06 14.71
CA ILE A 148 -14.28 -0.22 14.22
C ILE A 148 -14.02 -1.34 15.23
N CYS A 149 -12.82 -1.41 15.81
CA CYS A 149 -12.48 -2.42 16.83
C CYS A 149 -13.29 -2.24 18.12
N LYS A 150 -13.61 -1.00 18.51
CA LYS A 150 -14.40 -0.69 19.71
C LYS A 150 -15.89 -0.98 19.53
N ASN A 151 -16.40 -0.87 18.30
CA ASN A 151 -17.83 -1.04 17.97
C ASN A 151 -18.02 -2.09 16.86
N PRO A 152 -17.75 -3.38 17.12
CA PRO A 152 -17.86 -4.43 16.10
C PRO A 152 -19.29 -4.59 15.57
N ASP A 153 -20.31 -4.31 16.39
CA ASP A 153 -21.72 -4.51 16.05
C ASP A 153 -22.26 -3.48 15.05
N THR A 154 -21.65 -2.30 14.94
CA THR A 154 -22.05 -1.27 13.96
C THR A 154 -21.53 -1.53 12.55
N HIS A 155 -20.55 -2.42 12.39
CA HIS A 155 -19.89 -2.71 11.13
C HIS A 155 -20.10 -4.17 10.69
N ASP A 156 -21.31 -4.70 10.89
CA ASP A 156 -21.70 -6.03 10.41
C ASP A 156 -21.94 -6.02 8.89
N LYS A 157 -20.88 -5.95 8.06
CA LYS A 157 -20.75 -6.55 6.70
C LYS A 157 -19.28 -6.58 6.26
N GLY A 158 -18.51 -7.52 6.78
CA GLY A 158 -17.20 -7.86 6.23
C GLY A 158 -16.12 -7.93 7.30
N LYS A 159 -15.82 -9.17 7.71
CA LYS A 159 -14.69 -9.58 8.57
C LYS A 159 -13.54 -8.56 8.52
N THR A 160 -13.33 -7.86 9.63
CA THR A 160 -12.31 -6.83 9.78
C THR A 160 -10.92 -7.48 9.73
N HIS A 161 -10.33 -7.54 8.54
CA HIS A 161 -9.00 -8.13 8.29
C HIS A 161 -7.82 -7.21 8.70
N PHE A 162 -7.99 -6.35 9.70
CA PHE A 162 -7.04 -5.26 10.03
C PHE A 162 -6.51 -5.33 11.47
N HIS A 163 -6.42 -6.51 12.06
CA HIS A 163 -6.05 -6.67 13.47
C HIS A 163 -4.57 -6.36 13.77
N PHE A 164 -3.67 -6.40 12.77
CA PHE A 164 -2.23 -6.21 12.99
C PHE A 164 -1.62 -4.91 12.48
N VAL A 165 -2.33 -4.10 11.67
CA VAL A 165 -1.76 -2.84 11.11
C VAL A 165 -1.39 -1.84 12.22
N THR A 166 -2.07 -1.91 13.37
CA THR A 166 -1.81 -1.07 14.55
C THR A 166 -0.53 -1.39 15.31
N LEU A 167 -0.02 -2.63 15.25
CA LEU A 167 1.15 -3.05 16.04
C LEU A 167 2.48 -2.67 15.37
N ASP A 168 2.60 -2.80 14.04
CA ASP A 168 3.87 -2.53 13.35
C ASP A 168 4.15 -1.03 13.16
N ILE A 169 3.12 -0.21 12.95
CA ILE A 169 3.27 1.25 12.83
C ILE A 169 3.70 1.85 14.17
N SER A 170 3.23 1.29 15.30
CA SER A 170 3.69 1.68 16.63
C SER A 170 5.18 1.34 16.84
N CYS A 171 5.64 0.17 16.39
CA CYS A 171 7.06 -0.22 16.46
C CYS A 171 7.97 0.67 15.59
N TYR A 172 7.52 1.06 14.38
CA TYR A 172 8.26 1.96 13.51
C TYR A 172 8.29 3.42 14.02
N TYR A 173 7.19 3.94 14.56
CA TYR A 173 7.12 5.31 15.07
C TYR A 173 7.72 5.50 16.47
N LEU A 174 7.68 4.47 17.34
CA LEU A 174 8.27 4.54 18.69
C LEU A 174 9.75 4.12 18.74
N GLY A 175 10.39 3.80 17.59
CA GLY A 175 11.81 3.45 17.54
C GLY A 175 12.19 2.23 18.39
N SER A 176 11.22 1.44 18.82
CA SER A 176 11.45 0.25 19.63
C SER A 176 11.61 -0.93 18.69
N ARG A 177 12.85 -1.22 18.32
CA ARG A 177 13.20 -2.52 17.75
C ARG A 177 12.67 -3.59 18.71
N PRO A 178 11.91 -4.60 18.25
CA PRO A 178 11.69 -5.77 19.07
C PRO A 178 13.06 -6.40 19.33
N SER A 179 13.49 -6.36 20.59
CA SER A 179 14.55 -7.22 21.10
C SER A 179 14.09 -8.65 20.92
N VAL A 180 14.71 -9.34 19.96
CA VAL A 180 14.69 -10.80 19.84
C VAL A 180 15.19 -11.43 21.13
#